data_AF-A0A966K3T5-F1
#
_entry.id   AF-A0A966K3T5-F1
#
_cell.length_a   1.000
_cell.length_b   1.000
_cell.length_c   1.000
_cell.angle_alpha   90.00
_cell.angle_beta   90.00
_cell.angle_gamma   90.00
#
_symmetry.space_group_name_H-M   'P 1'
#
loop_
_entity.id
_entity.type
_entity.pdbx_description
1 polymer ?
#
loop_
_entity_poly.entity_id
_entity_poly.type
_entity_poly.pdbx_seq_one_letter_code
_entity_poly.pdbx_strand_id
1 'polypeptide(L)'
;MEYPAFVYRKADKARQDGSKFDTLLVHNDDERKSALDVGWADDVLQALAPKQKSVVVDEPVSVLEDEAPPTRAELESKATELGLKFDGRTSDRKLCLMIDEALGE
;
A
#
# COMPACT_ATOMS: atom_id res chain seq x y z
N MET A 1 15.46 -15.42 -16.56
CA MET A 1 15.46 -15.61 -15.09
C MET A 1 16.33 -16.82 -14.78
N GLU A 2 17.20 -16.69 -13.78
CA GLU A 2 18.12 -17.76 -13.35
C GLU A 2 17.46 -18.53 -12.21
N TYR A 3 17.38 -19.86 -12.35
CA TYR A 3 16.83 -20.77 -11.35
C TYR A 3 17.97 -21.61 -10.78
N PRO A 4 17.89 -22.01 -9.49
CA PRO A 4 16.72 -21.91 -8.62
C PRO A 4 16.55 -20.53 -7.95
N ALA A 5 15.30 -20.14 -7.74
CA ALA A 5 14.93 -18.92 -7.03
C ALA A 5 14.36 -19.25 -5.65
N PHE A 6 14.52 -18.34 -4.69
CA PHE A 6 13.88 -18.47 -3.38
C PHE A 6 12.59 -17.65 -3.36
N VAL A 7 11.52 -18.24 -2.82
CA VAL A 7 10.28 -17.54 -2.50
C VAL A 7 10.01 -17.64 -1.00
N TYR A 8 9.38 -16.62 -0.44
CA TYR A 8 9.18 -16.43 0.98
C TYR A 8 7.69 -16.28 1.31
N ARG A 9 7.24 -16.81 2.44
CA ARG A 9 5.85 -16.66 2.90
C ARG A 9 5.81 -16.32 4.37
N LYS A 10 4.91 -15.44 4.81
CA LYS A 10 4.71 -15.20 6.25
C LYS A 10 4.41 -16.52 6.96
N ALA A 11 5.19 -16.84 8.00
CA ALA A 11 4.90 -17.99 8.82
C ALA A 11 3.66 -17.67 9.68
N ASP A 12 2.65 -18.54 9.63
CA ASP A 12 1.42 -18.39 10.42
C ASP A 12 1.71 -18.41 11.94
N LYS A 13 2.78 -19.11 12.32
CA LYS A 13 3.31 -19.16 13.69
C LYS A 13 4.81 -18.89 13.68
N ALA A 14 5.31 -18.26 14.75
CA ALA A 14 6.74 -18.10 14.95
C ALA A 14 7.40 -19.49 14.96
N ARG A 15 8.39 -19.70 14.07
CA ARG A 15 9.16 -20.94 14.06
C ARG A 15 10.03 -21.01 15.30
N GLN A 16 10.35 -22.24 15.72
CA GLN A 16 11.23 -22.51 16.85
C GLN A 16 12.65 -21.94 16.65
N ASP A 17 13.04 -21.75 15.39
CA ASP A 17 14.30 -21.11 14.94
C ASP A 17 14.27 -19.56 15.01
N GLY A 18 13.13 -18.96 15.38
CA GLY A 18 12.95 -17.51 15.47
C GLY A 18 12.63 -16.82 14.14
N SER A 19 12.69 -17.53 13.01
CA SER A 19 12.29 -16.99 11.70
C SER A 19 10.78 -16.74 11.63
N LYS A 20 10.39 -15.59 11.07
CA LYS A 20 8.99 -15.15 10.92
C LYS A 20 8.40 -15.47 9.54
N PHE A 21 9.16 -16.14 8.69
CA PHE A 21 8.80 -16.49 7.33
C PHE A 21 9.27 -17.91 6.98
N ASP A 22 8.56 -18.53 6.06
CA ASP A 22 8.87 -19.78 5.39
C ASP A 22 9.64 -19.48 4.11
N THR A 23 10.57 -20.35 3.72
CA THR A 23 11.39 -20.19 2.50
C THR A 23 11.24 -21.45 1.66
N LEU A 24 10.90 -21.30 0.39
CA LEU A 24 10.77 -22.39 -0.58
C LEU A 24 11.71 -22.14 -1.76
N LEU A 25 12.44 -23.17 -2.17
CA LEU A 25 13.29 -23.15 -3.35
C LEU A 25 12.45 -23.60 -4.55
N VAL A 26 12.35 -22.78 -5.58
CA VAL A 26 11.64 -23.07 -6.84
C VAL A 26 12.65 -23.20 -7.98
N HIS A 27 12.50 -24.22 -8.83
CA HIS A 27 13.47 -24.52 -9.89
C HIS A 27 13.04 -24.02 -11.27
N ASN A 28 11.81 -23.52 -11.41
CA ASN A 28 11.27 -23.03 -12.67
C ASN A 28 10.18 -21.97 -12.45
N ASP A 29 9.75 -21.34 -13.54
CA ASP A 29 8.74 -20.28 -13.52
C ASP A 29 7.37 -20.78 -13.06
N ASP A 30 7.01 -22.00 -13.43
CA ASP A 30 5.72 -22.62 -13.10
C ASP A 30 5.57 -22.86 -11.58
N GLU A 31 6.63 -23.36 -10.94
CA GLU A 31 6.72 -23.52 -9.48
C GLU A 31 6.66 -22.16 -8.78
N ARG A 32 7.35 -21.13 -9.31
CA ARG A 32 7.30 -19.77 -8.76
C ARG A 32 5.90 -19.20 -8.84
N LYS A 33 5.23 -19.34 -9.98
CA LYS A 33 3.87 -18.81 -10.21
C LYS A 33 2.83 -19.52 -9.35
N SER A 34 2.95 -20.85 -9.22
CA SER A 34 2.12 -21.64 -8.30
C SER A 34 2.35 -21.23 -6.85
N ALA A 35 3.61 -20.95 -6.46
CA ALA A 35 3.90 -20.46 -5.12
C ALA A 35 3.29 -19.07 -4.89
N LEU A 36 3.37 -18.15 -5.86
CA LEU A 36 2.74 -16.82 -5.79
C LEU A 36 1.22 -16.90 -5.61
N ASP A 37 0.55 -17.83 -6.29
CA ASP A 37 -0.90 -18.08 -6.15
C ASP A 37 -1.28 -18.58 -4.74
N VAL A 38 -0.44 -19.46 -4.18
CA VAL A 38 -0.59 -20.02 -2.82
C VAL A 38 -0.19 -19.00 -1.72
N GLY A 39 0.25 -17.80 -2.12
CA GLY A 39 0.58 -16.69 -1.22
C GLY A 39 2.05 -16.64 -0.76
N TRP A 40 2.96 -17.25 -1.52
CA TRP A 40 4.40 -16.98 -1.42
C TRP A 40 4.75 -15.70 -2.19
N ALA A 41 5.86 -15.05 -1.87
CA ALA A 41 6.36 -13.84 -2.51
C ALA A 41 7.82 -14.03 -2.93
N ASP A 42 8.30 -13.33 -3.96
CA ASP A 42 9.71 -13.38 -4.36
C ASP A 42 10.65 -12.58 -3.43
N ASP A 43 10.10 -11.73 -2.57
CA ASP A 43 10.88 -10.93 -1.62
C ASP A 43 10.38 -11.05 -0.17
N VAL A 44 11.30 -10.96 0.80
CA VAL A 44 11.02 -11.07 2.24
C VAL A 44 10.20 -9.88 2.75
N LEU A 45 10.42 -8.67 2.23
CA LEU A 45 9.60 -7.49 2.56
C LEU A 45 8.17 -7.70 2.08
N GLN A 46 8.00 -8.26 0.89
CA GLN A 46 6.69 -8.51 0.29
C GLN A 46 5.96 -9.67 0.99
N ALA A 47 6.69 -10.65 1.51
CA ALA A 47 6.14 -11.72 2.35
C ALA A 47 5.69 -11.23 3.74
N LEU A 48 6.33 -10.21 4.31
CA LEU A 48 6.00 -9.65 5.63
C LEU A 48 4.97 -8.50 5.55
N ALA A 49 4.84 -7.86 4.39
CA ALA A 49 3.86 -6.82 4.15
C ALA A 49 2.42 -7.39 4.17
N PRO A 50 1.47 -6.74 4.85
CA PRO A 50 0.09 -7.18 4.86
C PRO A 50 -0.54 -6.97 3.47
N LYS A 51 -0.68 -8.05 2.67
CA LYS A 51 -1.49 -8.16 1.43
C LYS A 51 -1.81 -6.81 0.75
N GLN A 52 -0.80 -6.06 0.32
CA GLN A 52 -1.02 -5.03 -0.68
C GLN A 52 -0.83 -5.71 -2.03
N LYS A 53 -1.96 -5.83 -2.75
CA LYS A 53 -2.09 -6.05 -4.20
C LYS A 53 -0.75 -5.91 -4.93
N SER A 54 -0.26 -7.01 -5.50
CA SER A 54 0.84 -6.99 -6.47
C SER A 54 0.45 -6.12 -7.66
N VAL A 55 0.87 -4.85 -7.63
CA VAL A 55 1.14 -4.09 -8.84
C VAL A 55 2.54 -4.48 -9.25
N VAL A 56 2.60 -5.28 -10.31
CA VAL A 56 3.78 -5.50 -11.14
C VAL A 56 4.41 -4.14 -11.46
N VAL A 57 5.57 -3.86 -10.87
CA VAL A 57 6.41 -2.72 -11.25
C VAL A 57 7.42 -3.26 -12.26
N ASP A 58 7.01 -3.26 -13.52
CA ASP A 58 7.92 -3.21 -14.65
C ASP A 58 7.68 -1.83 -15.30
N GLU A 59 8.72 -0.98 -15.20
CA GLU A 59 8.89 0.36 -15.77
C GLU A 59 8.17 1.58 -15.14
N PRO A 60 8.83 2.77 -15.15
CA PRO A 60 8.40 3.96 -14.42
C PRO A 60 7.36 4.76 -15.22
N VAL A 61 6.08 4.59 -14.89
CA VAL A 61 5.01 5.39 -15.49
C VAL A 61 4.12 5.98 -14.39
N SER A 62 4.33 7.27 -14.17
CA SER A 62 3.35 8.25 -13.69
C SER A 62 1.93 7.84 -14.06
N VAL A 63 0.98 7.77 -13.10
CA VAL A 63 -0.48 7.97 -13.27
C VAL A 63 -1.25 7.49 -12.01
N LEU A 64 -1.89 8.47 -11.34
CA LEU A 64 -3.09 8.39 -10.49
C LEU A 64 -2.95 8.04 -9.00
N GLU A 65 -2.45 8.99 -8.22
CA GLU A 65 -2.87 9.19 -6.82
C GLU A 65 -4.00 10.24 -6.78
N ASP A 66 -5.18 9.92 -7.32
CA ASP A 66 -6.36 10.81 -7.27
C ASP A 66 -7.43 10.34 -6.26
N GLU A 67 -7.14 9.28 -5.48
CA GLU A 67 -8.05 8.76 -4.45
C GLU A 67 -7.41 8.67 -3.05
N ALA A 68 -6.26 9.33 -2.85
CA ALA A 68 -5.78 9.54 -1.49
C ALA A 68 -6.72 10.52 -0.76
N PRO A 69 -7.14 10.24 0.50
CA PRO A 69 -7.93 11.20 1.25
C PRO A 69 -7.19 12.55 1.25
N PRO A 70 -7.89 13.67 0.97
CA PRO A 70 -7.25 14.96 0.81
C PRO A 70 -6.38 15.23 2.02
N THR A 71 -5.09 15.42 1.79
CA THR A 71 -4.17 15.70 2.88
C THR A 71 -4.61 17.00 3.54
N ARG A 72 -4.28 17.16 4.83
CA ARG A 72 -4.67 18.36 5.58
C ARG A 72 -4.29 19.66 4.84
N ALA A 73 -3.12 19.68 4.20
CA ALA A 73 -2.64 20.82 3.40
C ALA A 73 -3.54 21.13 2.19
N GLU A 74 -4.10 20.11 1.53
CA GLU A 74 -5.04 20.28 0.41
C GLU A 74 -6.38 20.87 0.91
N LEU A 75 -6.88 20.40 2.05
CA LEU A 75 -8.10 20.95 2.67
C LEU A 75 -7.88 22.41 3.13
N GLU A 76 -6.72 22.72 3.72
CA GLU A 76 -6.37 24.07 4.17
C GLU A 76 -6.23 25.04 2.98
N SER A 77 -5.66 24.56 1.87
CA SER A 77 -5.55 25.33 0.62
C SER A 77 -6.93 25.62 0.01
N LYS A 78 -7.78 24.60 -0.14
CA LYS A 78 -9.16 24.77 -0.63
C LYS A 78 -9.99 25.68 0.27
N ALA A 79 -9.89 25.51 1.59
CA ALA A 79 -10.58 26.37 2.55
C ALA A 79 -10.11 27.83 2.47
N THR A 80 -8.80 28.06 2.32
CA THR A 80 -8.24 29.41 2.12
C THR A 80 -8.75 30.04 0.83
N GLU A 81 -8.78 29.28 -0.27
CA GLU A 81 -9.28 29.73 -1.57
C GLU A 81 -10.77 30.12 -1.51
N LEU A 82 -11.57 29.36 -0.75
CA LEU A 82 -12.98 29.63 -0.49
C LEU A 82 -13.22 30.73 0.57
N GLY A 83 -12.16 31.28 1.18
CA GLY A 83 -12.25 32.30 2.22
C GLY A 83 -12.81 31.78 3.56
N LEU A 84 -12.76 30.47 3.79
CA LEU A 84 -13.21 29.81 5.01
C LEU A 84 -12.18 30.00 6.12
N LYS A 85 -12.65 30.40 7.31
CA LYS A 85 -11.80 30.54 8.50
C LYS A 85 -11.64 29.19 9.18
N PHE A 86 -10.43 28.63 9.11
CA PHE A 86 -10.05 27.45 9.88
C PHE A 86 -8.91 27.79 10.83
N ASP A 87 -8.93 27.18 12.00
CA ASP A 87 -7.91 27.26 13.05
C ASP A 87 -7.34 25.86 13.35
N GLY A 88 -6.24 25.77 14.10
CA GLY A 88 -5.66 24.48 14.56
C GLY A 88 -6.62 23.60 15.37
N ARG A 89 -7.72 24.17 15.89
CA ARG A 89 -8.83 23.44 16.54
C ARG A 89 -9.81 22.78 15.57
N THR A 90 -9.71 23.08 14.28
CA THR A 90 -10.57 22.53 13.22
C THR A 90 -9.97 21.23 12.75
N SER A 91 -10.63 20.11 13.04
CA SER A 91 -10.23 18.81 12.53
C SER A 91 -10.43 18.75 11.01
N ASP A 92 -9.62 17.95 10.33
CA ASP A 92 -9.75 17.58 8.92
C ASP A 92 -11.20 17.29 8.50
N ARG A 93 -11.93 16.47 9.28
CA ARG A 93 -13.36 16.19 9.06
C ARG A 93 -14.23 17.44 9.02
N LYS A 94 -13.98 18.41 9.92
CA LYS A 94 -14.77 19.65 10.01
C LYS A 94 -14.40 20.63 8.91
N LEU A 95 -13.12 20.65 8.53
CA LEU A 95 -12.63 21.43 7.40
C LEU A 95 -13.22 20.94 6.08
N CYS A 96 -13.26 19.62 5.87
CA CYS A 96 -13.90 18.98 4.72
C CYS A 96 -15.39 19.36 4.62
N LEU A 97 -16.14 19.25 5.71
CA LEU A 97 -17.55 19.65 5.75
C LEU A 97 -17.79 21.13 5.41
N MET A 98 -16.90 22.03 5.85
CA MET A 98 -17.01 23.45 5.50
C MET A 98 -16.74 23.72 4.02
N ILE A 99 -15.81 22.97 3.43
CA ILE A 99 -15.48 23.05 2.00
C ILE A 99 -16.66 22.53 1.18
N ASP A 100 -17.23 21.39 1.57
CA ASP A 100 -18.41 20.77 0.96
C ASP A 100 -19.64 21.71 1.03
N GLU A 101 -19.91 22.30 2.19
CA GLU A 101 -20.97 23.30 2.38
C GLU A 101 -20.76 24.57 1.52
N ALA A 102 -19.51 24.99 1.32
CA ALA A 102 -19.17 26.13 0.48
C ALA A 102 -19.25 25.81 -1.03
N LEU A 103 -19.02 24.56 -1.42
CA LEU A 103 -19.18 24.06 -2.80
C LEU A 103 -20.64 23.74 -3.12
N GLY A 104 -21.48 23.51 -2.11
CA GLY A 104 -22.92 23.25 -2.26
C GLY A 104 -23.24 21.84 -2.75
N GLU A 105 -22.40 20.86 -2.42
CA GLU A 105 -22.64 19.42 -2.69
C GLU A 105 -23.60 18.76 -1.69
#